data_AF-A0A382MI69-F1
#
_entry.id   AF-A0A382MI69-F1
#
_cell.length_a   1.000
_cell.length_b   1.000
_cell.length_c   1.000
_cell.angle_alpha   90.00
_cell.angle_beta   90.00
_cell.angle_gamma   90.00
#
_symmetry.space_group_name_H-M   'P 1'
#
loop_
_entity.id
_entity.type
_entity.pdbx_description
1 polymer ?
#
loop_
_entity_poly.entity_id
_entity_poly.type
_entity_poly.pdbx_seq_one_letter_code
_entity_poly.pdbx_strand_id
1 'polypeptide(L)'
;MTNSSVNILGSLTAFLNSGQLLKWLVYALLSINFCFYLMEDFGVASQVLRGGGTWLQWTNEFSTSLDVFGWLGLLMVFELDTYLLSDENAERALIRWSLNAIRLICYVLLIHTVVARVTDMMEYVGVEKANGVTSLCQLAEQEFSFTENNIYTPV
;
A
#
# COMPACT_ATOMS: atom_id res chain seq x y z
N MET A 1 21.31 -42.75 27.36
CA MET A 1 21.66 -41.68 26.40
C MET A 1 20.45 -41.41 25.51
N THR A 2 19.45 -40.65 25.96
CA THR A 2 18.22 -40.37 25.16
C THR A 2 17.59 -38.99 25.42
N ASN A 3 18.23 -38.11 26.20
CA ASN A 3 17.60 -36.83 26.63
C ASN A 3 18.05 -35.57 25.86
N SER A 4 19.08 -35.64 25.02
CA SER A 4 19.59 -34.43 24.34
C SER A 4 18.89 -34.11 23.03
N SER A 5 18.37 -35.11 22.32
CA SER A 5 17.67 -34.95 21.04
C SER A 5 16.24 -34.40 21.18
N VAL A 6 15.58 -34.62 22.33
CA VAL A 6 14.21 -34.13 22.60
C VAL A 6 14.19 -32.61 22.86
N ASN A 7 15.21 -32.07 23.54
CA ASN A 7 15.28 -30.63 23.86
C ASN A 7 15.55 -29.74 22.63
N ILE A 8 16.33 -30.24 21.67
CA ILE A 8 16.65 -29.49 20.44
C ILE A 8 15.44 -29.46 19.51
N LEU A 9 14.73 -30.59 19.36
CA LEU A 9 13.53 -30.66 18.54
C LEU A 9 12.40 -29.77 19.09
N GLY A 10 12.24 -29.72 20.42
CA GLY A 10 11.26 -28.85 21.10
C GLY A 10 11.59 -27.36 21.03
N SER A 11 12.88 -26.99 21.11
CA SER A 11 13.31 -25.60 20.92
C SER A 11 13.15 -25.13 19.47
N LEU A 12 13.43 -26.00 18.50
CA LEU A 12 13.24 -25.72 17.08
C LEU A 12 11.77 -25.56 16.72
N THR A 13 10.87 -26.42 17.22
CA THR A 13 9.43 -26.28 16.99
C THR A 13 8.86 -25.03 17.65
N ALA A 14 9.33 -24.66 18.85
CA ALA A 14 8.94 -23.40 19.51
C ALA A 14 9.43 -22.14 18.76
N PHE A 15 10.65 -22.18 18.22
CA PHE A 15 11.20 -21.11 17.38
C PHE A 15 10.47 -21.00 16.04
N LEU A 16 10.23 -22.13 15.35
CA LEU A 16 9.44 -22.19 14.12
C LEU A 16 8.00 -21.69 14.34
N ASN A 17 7.39 -22.01 15.49
CA ASN A 17 6.08 -21.50 15.89
C ASN A 17 6.09 -19.99 16.21
N SER A 18 7.18 -19.48 16.79
CA SER A 18 7.39 -18.05 17.04
C SER A 18 7.56 -17.25 15.73
N GLY A 19 8.23 -17.84 14.73
CA GLY A 19 8.34 -17.28 13.39
C GLY A 19 6.99 -17.16 12.68
N GLN A 20 6.13 -18.18 12.82
CA GLN A 20 4.79 -18.15 12.25
C GLN A 20 3.90 -17.12 12.94
N LEU A 21 3.97 -17.00 14.27
CA LEU A 21 3.26 -15.96 15.02
C LEU A 21 3.69 -14.55 14.58
N LEU A 22 5.01 -14.32 14.46
CA LEU A 22 5.53 -13.03 14.00
C LEU A 22 5.05 -12.70 12.58
N LYS A 23 5.03 -13.68 11.68
CA LYS A 23 4.51 -13.50 10.32
C LYS A 23 3.06 -13.03 10.32
N TRP A 24 2.18 -13.73 11.04
CA TRP A 24 0.77 -13.36 11.14
C TRP A 24 0.57 -12.00 11.80
N LEU A 25 1.38 -11.68 12.81
CA LEU A 25 1.38 -10.36 13.43
C LEU A 25 1.72 -9.28 12.40
N VAL A 26 2.82 -9.43 11.66
CA VAL A 26 3.23 -8.49 10.61
C VAL A 26 2.14 -8.34 9.54
N TYR A 27 1.54 -9.44 9.09
CA TYR A 27 0.45 -9.39 8.10
C TYR A 27 -0.79 -8.67 8.63
N ALA A 28 -1.14 -8.88 9.90
CA ALA A 28 -2.25 -8.17 10.54
C ALA A 28 -1.95 -6.67 10.66
N LEU A 29 -0.73 -6.30 11.07
CA LEU A 29 -0.33 -4.90 11.15
C LEU A 29 -0.34 -4.22 9.78
N LEU A 30 0.19 -4.86 8.73
CA LEU A 30 0.10 -4.32 7.36
C LEU A 30 -1.35 -4.17 6.90
N SER A 31 -2.22 -5.13 7.23
CA SER A 31 -3.65 -5.06 6.85
C SER A 31 -4.37 -3.92 7.57
N ILE A 32 -4.08 -3.70 8.86
CA ILE A 32 -4.59 -2.55 9.61
C ILE A 32 -4.07 -1.25 9.00
N ASN A 33 -2.79 -1.20 8.67
CA ASN A 33 -2.17 -0.05 8.03
C ASN A 33 -2.81 0.27 6.67
N PHE A 34 -3.11 -0.75 5.86
CA PHE A 34 -3.90 -0.60 4.64
C PHE A 34 -5.27 0.05 4.90
N CYS A 35 -6.01 -0.40 5.92
CA CYS A 35 -7.30 0.21 6.26
C CYS A 35 -7.16 1.70 6.65
N PHE A 36 -6.12 2.06 7.41
CA PHE A 36 -5.88 3.46 7.76
C PHE A 36 -5.59 4.32 6.53
N TYR A 37 -4.71 3.87 5.64
CA TYR A 37 -4.44 4.59 4.39
C TYR A 37 -5.67 4.68 3.49
N LEU A 38 -6.48 3.62 3.43
CA LEU A 38 -7.69 3.64 2.63
C LEU A 38 -8.69 4.70 3.12
N MET A 39 -8.87 4.80 4.44
CA MET A 39 -9.73 5.81 5.05
C MET A 39 -9.19 7.24 4.81
N GLU A 40 -7.87 7.42 4.90
CA GLU A 40 -7.20 8.69 4.62
C GLU A 40 -7.37 9.11 3.16
N ASP A 41 -7.10 8.21 2.22
CA ASP A 41 -7.22 8.45 0.78
C ASP A 41 -8.67 8.78 0.40
N PHE A 42 -9.68 8.13 1.00
CA PHE A 42 -11.08 8.53 0.82
C PHE A 42 -11.37 9.95 1.31
N GLY A 43 -10.78 10.35 2.44
CA GLY A 43 -10.89 11.70 2.98
C GLY A 43 -10.32 12.74 2.01
N VAL A 44 -9.12 12.51 1.50
CA VAL A 44 -8.44 13.38 0.54
C VAL A 44 -9.20 13.43 -0.79
N ALA A 45 -9.56 12.27 -1.36
CA ALA A 45 -10.28 12.19 -2.63
C ALA A 45 -11.64 12.90 -2.59
N SER A 46 -12.34 12.87 -1.44
CA SER A 46 -13.60 13.59 -1.26
C SER A 46 -13.48 15.11 -1.36
N GLN A 47 -12.27 15.65 -1.16
CA GLN A 47 -11.98 17.08 -1.22
C GLN A 47 -11.35 17.48 -2.56
N VAL A 48 -10.42 16.66 -3.06
CA VAL A 48 -9.70 16.91 -4.32
C VAL A 48 -10.59 16.65 -5.54
N LEU A 49 -11.44 15.63 -5.49
CA LEU A 49 -12.29 15.20 -6.62
C LEU A 49 -13.76 15.63 -6.46
N ARG A 50 -14.04 16.76 -5.77
CA ARG A 50 -15.42 17.25 -5.52
C ARG A 50 -16.22 17.48 -6.80
N GLY A 51 -15.57 17.86 -7.90
CA GLY A 51 -16.17 18.04 -9.22
C GLY A 51 -16.29 16.73 -10.04
N GLY A 52 -15.94 15.59 -9.44
CA GLY A 52 -15.66 14.35 -10.14
C GLY A 52 -14.19 14.24 -10.53
N GLY A 53 -13.85 13.14 -11.21
CA GLY A 53 -12.49 12.87 -11.64
C GLY A 53 -12.47 11.73 -12.64
N THR A 54 -11.46 11.74 -13.51
CA THR A 54 -11.21 10.61 -14.40
C THR A 54 -10.75 9.38 -13.59
N TRP A 55 -10.89 8.19 -14.17
CA TRP A 55 -10.43 6.97 -13.51
C TRP A 55 -8.95 7.04 -13.09
N LEU A 56 -8.10 7.66 -13.91
CA LEU A 56 -6.68 7.82 -13.62
C LEU A 56 -6.42 8.78 -12.44
N GLN A 57 -7.21 9.84 -12.31
CA GLN A 57 -7.11 10.74 -11.15
C GLN A 57 -7.53 10.03 -9.87
N TRP A 58 -8.59 9.21 -9.92
CA TRP A 58 -8.95 8.37 -8.78
C TRP A 58 -7.82 7.42 -8.39
N THR A 59 -7.17 6.75 -9.33
CA THR A 59 -6.06 5.85 -8.99
C THR A 59 -4.83 6.60 -8.46
N ASN A 60 -4.59 7.83 -8.92
CA ASN A 60 -3.53 8.69 -8.37
C ASN A 60 -3.81 9.09 -6.91
N GLU A 61 -5.04 9.54 -6.58
CA GLU A 61 -5.39 9.91 -5.20
C GLU A 61 -5.27 8.71 -4.25
N PHE A 62 -5.56 7.49 -4.73
CA PHE A 62 -5.45 6.24 -3.97
C PHE A 62 -4.08 5.55 -4.10
N SER A 63 -3.06 6.24 -4.65
CA SER A 63 -1.72 5.69 -4.86
C SER A 63 -1.16 4.96 -3.63
N THR A 64 -1.37 5.51 -2.43
CA THR A 64 -0.83 4.95 -1.18
C THR A 64 -1.52 3.65 -0.84
N SER A 65 -2.85 3.63 -0.85
CA SER A 65 -3.63 2.41 -0.65
C SER A 65 -3.34 1.35 -1.71
N LEU A 66 -3.19 1.74 -2.98
CA LEU A 66 -2.85 0.82 -4.08
C LEU A 66 -1.45 0.22 -3.93
N ASP A 67 -0.48 0.98 -3.42
CA ASP A 67 0.88 0.49 -3.17
C ASP A 67 0.85 -0.60 -2.08
N VAL A 68 0.24 -0.30 -0.94
CA VAL A 68 0.11 -1.25 0.18
C VAL A 68 -0.70 -2.48 -0.24
N PHE A 69 -1.79 -2.29 -1.00
CA PHE A 69 -2.57 -3.40 -1.55
C PHE A 69 -1.76 -4.27 -2.51
N GLY A 70 -0.95 -3.66 -3.38
CA GLY A 70 -0.04 -4.37 -4.29
C GLY A 70 0.96 -5.24 -3.52
N TRP A 71 1.59 -4.68 -2.49
CA TRP A 71 2.52 -5.42 -1.63
C TRP A 71 1.85 -6.55 -0.84
N LEU A 72 0.68 -6.29 -0.25
CA LEU A 72 -0.13 -7.32 0.43
C LEU A 72 -0.51 -8.46 -0.51
N GLY A 73 -0.93 -8.13 -1.74
CA GLY A 73 -1.26 -9.11 -2.77
C GLY A 73 -0.07 -9.98 -3.15
N LEU A 74 1.12 -9.39 -3.35
CA LEU A 74 2.35 -10.15 -3.61
C LEU A 74 2.73 -11.06 -2.45
N LEU A 75 2.66 -10.57 -1.21
CA LEU A 75 2.93 -11.38 -0.02
C LEU A 75 1.98 -12.59 0.05
N MET A 76 0.69 -12.38 -0.20
CA MET A 76 -0.29 -13.45 -0.22
C MET A 76 0.00 -14.47 -1.32
N VAL A 77 0.32 -14.01 -2.54
CA VAL A 77 0.67 -14.90 -3.67
C VAL A 77 1.93 -15.69 -3.37
N PHE A 78 2.97 -15.08 -2.83
CA PHE A 78 4.22 -15.78 -2.50
C PHE A 78 4.04 -16.79 -1.37
N GLU A 79 3.29 -16.45 -0.33
CA GLU A 79 2.97 -17.39 0.74
C GLU A 79 2.15 -18.57 0.20
N LEU A 80 1.14 -18.31 -0.64
CA LEU A 80 0.32 -19.34 -1.25
C LEU A 80 1.12 -20.23 -2.21
N ASP A 81 2.06 -19.67 -2.99
CA ASP A 81 2.96 -20.42 -3.86
C ASP A 81 3.83 -21.39 -3.05
N THR A 82 4.33 -20.99 -1.87
CA THR A 82 5.09 -21.89 -1.00
C THR A 82 4.26 -23.02 -0.39
N TYR A 83 3.00 -22.76 -0.01
CA TYR A 83 2.10 -23.83 0.45
C TYR A 83 1.68 -24.76 -0.69
N LEU A 84 1.42 -24.24 -1.89
CA LEU A 84 1.06 -25.05 -3.05
C LEU A 84 2.22 -25.90 -3.56
N LEU A 85 3.47 -25.42 -3.47
CA LEU A 85 4.64 -26.23 -3.84
C LEU A 85 4.85 -27.43 -2.91
N SER A 86 4.36 -27.36 -1.66
CA SER A 86 4.46 -28.46 -0.69
C SER A 86 3.43 -29.57 -0.93
N ASP A 87 2.39 -29.28 -1.72
CA ASP A 87 1.35 -30.24 -2.08
C ASP A 87 1.70 -30.81 -3.46
N GLU A 88 2.19 -32.05 -3.50
CA GLU A 88 2.71 -32.73 -4.71
C GLU A 88 1.66 -32.88 -5.83
N ASN A 89 0.39 -32.55 -5.54
CA ASN A 89 -0.76 -32.64 -6.44
C ASN A 89 -1.13 -31.31 -7.14
N ALA A 90 -0.21 -30.34 -7.23
CA ALA A 90 -0.42 -29.03 -7.89
C ALA A 90 -0.55 -29.11 -9.44
N GLU A 91 -1.44 -29.95 -9.95
CA GLU A 91 -1.70 -30.24 -11.36
C GLU A 91 -2.68 -29.26 -12.05
N ARG A 92 -3.26 -28.29 -11.33
CA ARG A 92 -4.13 -27.29 -11.97
C ARG A 92 -3.30 -26.15 -12.57
N ALA A 93 -2.99 -26.26 -13.86
CA ALA A 93 -2.45 -25.16 -14.68
C ALA A 93 -3.23 -23.83 -14.49
N LEU A 94 -4.54 -23.92 -14.25
CA LEU A 94 -5.41 -22.78 -13.94
C LEU A 94 -4.99 -22.04 -12.66
N ILE A 95 -4.59 -22.75 -11.59
CA ILE A 95 -4.19 -22.11 -10.33
C ILE A 95 -2.85 -21.39 -10.50
N ARG A 96 -1.89 -22.03 -11.18
CA ARG A 96 -0.60 -21.39 -11.51
C ARG A 96 -0.80 -20.15 -12.37
N TRP A 97 -1.68 -20.23 -13.36
CA TRP A 97 -2.03 -19.09 -14.20
C TRP A 97 -2.68 -17.97 -13.39
N SER A 98 -3.61 -18.27 -12.47
CA SER A 98 -4.24 -17.25 -11.62
C SER A 98 -3.24 -16.57 -10.68
N LEU A 99 -2.32 -17.32 -10.06
CA LEU A 99 -1.28 -16.74 -9.20
C LEU A 99 -0.35 -15.80 -9.99
N ASN A 100 0.03 -16.20 -11.20
CA ASN A 100 0.84 -15.36 -12.09
C ASN A 100 0.08 -14.12 -12.58
N ALA A 101 -1.23 -14.25 -12.85
CA ALA A 101 -2.07 -13.12 -13.24
C ALA A 101 -2.20 -12.10 -12.10
N ILE A 102 -2.46 -12.56 -10.87
CA ILE A 102 -2.51 -11.68 -9.68
C ILE A 102 -1.16 -10.99 -9.48
N ARG A 103 -0.05 -11.72 -9.61
CA ARG A 103 1.31 -11.15 -9.52
C ARG A 103 1.54 -10.03 -10.54
N LEU A 104 1.12 -10.25 -11.79
CA LEU A 104 1.23 -9.25 -12.84
C LEU A 104 0.39 -8.01 -12.52
N ILE A 105 -0.85 -8.19 -12.04
CA ILE A 105 -1.73 -7.08 -11.63
C ILE A 105 -1.06 -6.28 -10.51
N CYS A 106 -0.52 -6.94 -9.48
CA CYS A 106 0.20 -6.26 -8.41
C CYS A 106 1.38 -5.45 -8.93
N TYR A 107 2.18 -5.99 -9.85
CA TYR A 107 3.29 -5.22 -10.45
C TYR A 107 2.81 -4.02 -11.26
N VAL A 108 1.71 -4.13 -12.00
CA VAL A 108 1.12 -2.99 -12.71
C VAL A 108 0.67 -1.90 -11.73
N LEU A 109 0.04 -2.28 -10.62
CA LEU A 109 -0.33 -1.34 -9.55
C LEU A 109 0.91 -0.63 -8.99
N LEU A 110 1.97 -1.38 -8.64
CA LEU A 110 3.21 -0.80 -8.10
C LEU A 110 3.92 0.13 -9.10
N ILE A 111 3.90 -0.21 -10.40
CA ILE A 111 4.45 0.69 -11.43
C ILE A 111 3.62 1.97 -11.50
N HIS A 112 2.28 1.85 -11.47
CA HIS A 112 1.40 3.00 -11.49
C HIS A 112 1.63 3.94 -10.30
N THR A 113 1.78 3.40 -9.08
CA THR A 113 2.01 4.22 -7.88
C THR A 113 3.34 4.96 -7.94
N VAL A 114 4.39 4.33 -8.48
CA VAL A 114 5.68 5.02 -8.71
C VAL A 114 5.52 6.16 -9.71
N VAL A 115 4.82 5.95 -10.83
CA VAL A 115 4.59 6.98 -11.84
C VAL A 115 3.76 8.14 -11.27
N ALA A 116 2.70 7.85 -10.52
CA ALA A 116 1.90 8.86 -9.85
C ALA A 116 2.76 9.72 -8.92
N ARG A 117 3.55 9.10 -8.04
CA ARG A 117 4.41 9.81 -7.09
C ARG A 117 5.51 10.65 -7.73
N VAL A 118 6.10 10.18 -8.83
CA VAL A 118 7.07 10.98 -9.58
C VAL A 118 6.39 12.18 -10.23
N THR A 119 5.17 12.01 -10.73
CA THR A 119 4.40 13.11 -11.33
C THR A 119 4.04 14.15 -10.27
N ASP A 120 3.48 13.72 -9.14
CA ASP A 120 3.17 14.59 -7.99
C ASP A 120 4.41 15.38 -7.53
N MET A 121 5.56 14.69 -7.43
CA MET A 121 6.83 15.33 -7.05
C MET A 121 7.25 16.41 -8.05
N MET A 122 7.13 16.16 -9.35
CA MET A 122 7.47 17.15 -10.38
C MET A 122 6.55 18.37 -10.30
N GLU A 123 5.24 18.15 -10.05
CA GLU A 123 4.28 19.23 -9.85
C GLU A 123 4.65 20.09 -8.64
N TYR A 124 4.96 19.48 -7.49
CA TYR A 124 5.36 20.21 -6.28
C TYR A 124 6.62 21.03 -6.45
N VAL A 125 7.62 20.53 -7.19
CA VAL A 125 8.85 21.28 -7.46
C VAL A 125 8.63 22.43 -8.44
N GLY A 126 7.59 22.34 -9.28
CA GLY A 126 7.23 23.39 -10.25
C GLY A 126 6.31 24.49 -9.71
N VAL A 127 5.84 24.40 -8.46
CA VAL A 127 4.91 25.39 -7.88
C VAL A 127 5.60 26.73 -7.67
N GLU A 128 5.12 27.76 -8.35
CA GLU A 128 5.50 29.15 -8.12
C GLU A 128 4.60 29.81 -7.06
N LYS A 129 5.11 30.87 -6.41
CA LYS A 129 4.31 31.64 -5.45
C LYS A 129 3.12 32.29 -6.16
N ALA A 130 1.93 32.17 -5.56
CA ALA A 130 0.73 32.84 -6.05
C ALA A 130 0.88 34.37 -5.91
N ASN A 131 1.31 35.03 -6.98
CA ASN A 131 1.51 36.47 -7.02
C ASN A 131 0.16 37.19 -7.08
N GLY A 132 -0.05 38.17 -6.19
CA GLY A 132 -1.26 39.02 -6.19
C GLY A 132 -2.45 38.45 -5.41
N VAL A 133 -2.32 37.27 -4.78
CA VAL A 133 -3.34 36.76 -3.85
C VAL A 133 -3.07 37.35 -2.47
N THR A 134 -3.97 38.23 -2.01
CA THR A 134 -3.83 38.90 -0.70
C THR A 134 -4.69 38.27 0.38
N SER A 135 -5.70 37.47 0.00
CA SER A 135 -6.54 36.73 0.95
C SER A 135 -7.05 35.42 0.35
N LEU A 136 -7.18 34.39 1.19
CA LEU A 136 -7.67 33.06 0.78
C LEU A 136 -9.10 33.11 0.20
N CYS A 137 -9.91 34.10 0.61
CA CYS A 137 -11.26 34.30 0.10
C CYS A 137 -11.29 34.57 -1.41
N GLN A 138 -10.21 35.07 -2.01
CA GLN A 138 -10.11 35.29 -3.46
C GLN A 138 -10.08 33.96 -4.24
N LEU A 139 -9.69 32.86 -3.58
CA LEU A 139 -9.62 31.52 -4.16
C LEU A 139 -10.80 30.63 -3.73
N ALA A 140 -11.71 31.13 -2.89
CA ALA A 140 -12.77 30.30 -2.29
C ALA A 140 -13.77 29.71 -3.30
N GLU A 141 -13.94 30.35 -4.46
CA GLU A 141 -14.77 29.87 -5.56
C GLU A 141 -13.97 29.13 -6.65
N GLN A 142 -12.66 29.01 -6.47
CA GLN A 142 -11.78 28.31 -7.40
C GLN A 142 -11.53 26.88 -6.89
N GLU A 143 -11.16 25.96 -7.79
CA GLU A 143 -10.85 24.56 -7.46
C GLU A 143 -9.47 24.40 -6.80
N PHE A 144 -9.09 25.32 -5.93
CA PHE A 144 -7.82 25.28 -5.19
C PHE A 144 -8.07 24.79 -3.76
N SER A 145 -7.37 23.72 -3.37
CA SER A 145 -7.20 23.34 -1.97
C SER A 145 -5.90 23.94 -1.43
N PHE A 146 -5.92 24.46 -0.21
CA PHE A 146 -4.74 24.99 0.45
C PHE A 146 -4.40 24.14 1.67
N THR A 147 -3.12 23.81 1.83
CA THR A 147 -2.58 23.18 3.03
C THR A 147 -1.56 24.13 3.65
N GLU A 148 -1.74 24.45 4.92
CA GLU A 148 -0.80 25.27 5.68
C GLU A 148 0.13 24.38 6.52
N ASN A 149 1.40 24.76 6.59
CA ASN A 149 2.34 24.13 7.50
C ASN A 149 2.35 24.87 8.85
N ASN A 150 1.63 24.33 9.82
CA ASN A 150 1.51 24.89 11.17
C ASN A 150 2.83 24.87 11.99
N ILE A 151 3.91 24.25 11.49
CA ILE A 151 5.19 24.15 12.20
C ILE A 151 6.08 25.38 11.95
N TYR A 152 5.85 26.14 10.88
CA TYR A 152 6.70 27.28 10.49
C TYR A 152 6.04 28.65 10.64
N THR A 153 4.83 28.74 11.18
CA THR A 153 4.19 30.02 11.47
C THR A 153 4.54 30.48 12.90
N PRO A 154 5.30 31.58 13.07
CA PRO A 154 5.37 32.22 14.37
C PRO A 154 3.98 32.77 14.71
N VAL A 155 3.45 32.35 15.86
CA VAL A 155 2.28 32.94 16.52
C VAL A 155 2.46 34.43 16.79
#